data_AF-M1Z166-F1
#
_entry.id   AF-M1Z166-F1
#
_cell.length_a   1.000
_cell.length_b   1.000
_cell.length_c   1.000
_cell.angle_alpha   90.00
_cell.angle_beta   90.00
_cell.angle_gamma   90.00
#
_symmetry.space_group_name_H-M   'P 1'
#
loop_
_entity.id
_entity.type
_entity.pdbx_description
1 polymer ?
#
loop_
_entity_poly.entity_id
_entity_poly.type
_entity_poly.pdbx_seq_one_letter_code
_entity_poly.pdbx_strand_id
1 'polypeptide(L)' 'MYNPRGPRRGVMKVRRGGAWSDSINGMLVGYRDWSYPFSRSFSDIGFRCVINLKPPS' A
#
# COMPACT_ATOMS: atom_id res chain seq x y z
N MET A 1 -4.11 -15.52 -16.40
CA MET A 1 -4.20 -14.43 -15.41
C MET A 1 -2.80 -14.20 -14.83
N TYR A 2 -2.27 -12.99 -14.95
CA TYR A 2 -0.92 -12.64 -14.44
C TYR A 2 -1.03 -11.99 -13.06
N ASN A 3 -0.16 -12.38 -12.12
CA ASN A 3 -0.12 -11.82 -10.76
C ASN A 3 1.09 -10.89 -10.60
N PRO A 4 0.96 -9.58 -10.89
CA PRO A 4 2.06 -8.64 -10.82
C PRO A 4 2.51 -8.43 -9.36
N ARG A 5 3.78 -8.72 -9.08
CA ARG A 5 4.41 -8.47 -7.76
C ARG A 5 5.06 -7.09 -7.64
N GLY A 6 5.00 -6.29 -8.70
CA GLY A 6 5.76 -5.05 -8.82
C GLY A 6 7.23 -5.28 -9.17
N PRO A 7 8.04 -4.20 -9.25
CA PRO A 7 9.44 -4.29 -9.62
C PRO A 7 10.29 -4.99 -8.54
N ARG A 8 11.36 -5.68 -8.97
CA ARG A 8 12.27 -6.41 -8.07
C ARG A 8 13.05 -5.50 -7.11
N ARG A 9 13.28 -4.24 -7.49
CA ARG A 9 14.03 -3.25 -6.72
C ARG A 9 13.27 -1.92 -6.72
N GLY A 10 13.41 -1.16 -5.64
CA GLY A 10 12.81 0.16 -5.47
C GLY A 10 13.15 0.72 -4.10
N VAL A 11 13.28 2.04 -4.00
CA VAL A 11 13.63 2.74 -2.75
C VAL A 11 12.41 2.86 -1.83
N MET A 12 11.23 3.09 -2.40
CA MET A 12 9.98 3.35 -1.67
C MET A 12 8.97 2.21 -1.85
N LYS A 13 8.00 2.12 -0.94
CA LYS A 13 6.90 1.14 -0.96
C LYS A 13 5.58 1.85 -1.19
N VAL A 14 4.68 1.21 -1.94
CA VAL A 14 3.37 1.76 -2.27
C VAL A 14 2.45 1.68 -1.05
N ARG A 15 1.71 2.76 -0.78
CA ARG A 15 0.59 2.83 0.17
C ARG A 15 -0.69 3.24 -0.56
N ARG A 16 -1.84 2.95 0.06
CA ARG A 16 -3.18 3.14 -0.53
C ARG A 16 -4.17 3.53 0.56
N GLY A 17 -5.26 4.18 0.15
CA GLY A 17 -6.44 4.42 0.98
C GLY A 17 -6.47 5.77 1.69
N GLY A 18 -5.38 6.54 1.65
CA GLY A 18 -5.21 7.78 2.39
C GLY A 18 -5.26 7.59 3.91
N ALA A 19 -5.22 8.71 4.63
CA ALA A 19 -5.30 8.79 6.07
C ALA A 19 -6.16 9.99 6.52
N TRP A 20 -6.35 10.13 7.83
CA TRP A 20 -7.14 11.22 8.42
C TRP A 20 -6.53 12.62 8.17
N SER A 21 -5.24 12.68 7.89
CA SER A 21 -4.45 13.88 7.58
C SER A 21 -4.45 14.24 6.08
N ASP A 22 -4.89 13.34 5.22
CA ASP A 22 -4.80 13.50 3.77
C ASP A 22 -5.94 14.35 3.19
N SER A 23 -5.66 15.00 2.06
CA SER A 23 -6.69 15.64 1.25
C SER A 23 -7.59 14.60 0.55
N ILE A 24 -8.78 15.05 0.12
CA ILE A 24 -9.74 14.22 -0.64
C ILE A 24 -9.08 13.54 -1.86
N ASN A 25 -8.14 14.22 -2.53
CA ASN A 25 -7.43 13.66 -3.68
C ASN A 25 -6.53 12.48 -3.29
N GLY A 26 -5.90 12.52 -2.12
CA GLY A 26 -5.07 11.44 -1.59
C GLY A 26 -5.87 10.22 -1.14
N MET A 27 -7.16 10.41 -0.86
CA MET A 27 -8.09 9.35 -0.44
C MET A 27 -8.75 8.61 -1.61
N LEU A 28 -8.53 9.02 -2.85
CA LEU A 28 -9.13 8.36 -4.02
C LEU A 28 -8.66 6.91 -4.13
N VAL A 29 -9.58 6.00 -4.47
CA VAL A 29 -9.29 4.56 -4.62
C VAL A 29 -8.16 4.27 -5.60
N GLY A 30 -7.96 5.15 -6.59
CA GLY A 30 -6.91 5.08 -7.61
C GLY A 30 -5.56 5.68 -7.19
N TYR A 31 -5.50 6.50 -6.13
CA TYR A 31 -4.33 7.30 -5.77
C TYR A 31 -3.19 6.49 -5.13
N ARG A 32 -2.01 6.47 -5.78
CA ARG A 32 -0.85 5.65 -5.38
C ARG A 32 0.14 6.53 -4.61
N ASP A 33 0.10 6.43 -3.30
CA ASP A 33 1.09 7.09 -2.46
C ASP A 33 2.29 6.17 -2.20
N TRP A 34 3.35 6.72 -1.60
CA TRP A 34 4.57 6.02 -1.28
C TRP A 34 5.17 6.48 0.06
N SER A 35 6.03 5.64 0.62
CA SER A 35 6.89 6.03 1.74
C SER A 35 8.17 5.19 1.75
N TYR A 36 9.20 5.69 2.45
CA TYR A 36 10.37 4.88 2.74
C TYR A 36 10.00 3.77 3.73
N PRO A 37 10.49 2.52 3.51
CA PRO A 37 10.14 1.39 4.37
C PRO A 37 10.63 1.53 5.81
N PHE A 38 11.59 2.43 6.07
CA PHE A 38 12.17 2.67 7.39
C PHE A 38 11.58 3.89 8.11
N SER A 39 10.64 4.61 7.50
CA SER A 39 9.97 5.74 8.16
C SER A 39 8.93 5.24 9.15
N ARG A 40 9.25 5.31 10.45
CA ARG A 40 8.42 4.78 11.54
C ARG A 40 7.66 5.86 12.33
N SER A 41 7.99 7.13 12.12
CA SER A 41 7.47 8.24 12.93
C SER A 41 6.11 8.78 12.46
N PHE A 42 5.55 8.22 11.39
CA PHE A 42 4.25 8.64 10.85
C PHE A 42 3.11 7.99 11.65
N SER A 43 2.23 8.80 12.22
CA SER A 43 1.06 8.36 12.98
C SER A 43 -0.18 8.09 12.10
N ASP A 44 -0.08 8.39 10.81
CA ASP A 44 -1.13 8.28 9.80
C ASP A 44 -0.86 7.16 8.78
N ILE A 45 0.18 6.34 9.00
CA ILE A 45 0.53 5.20 8.14
C ILE A 45 0.32 3.87 8.86
N GLY A 46 -0.43 2.96 8.23
CA GLY A 46 -0.63 1.59 8.68
C GLY A 46 -0.66 0.58 7.54
N PHE A 47 -1.04 -0.67 7.84
CA PHE A 47 -1.20 -1.74 6.84
C PHE A 47 -2.35 -2.67 7.18
N ARG A 48 -2.88 -3.36 6.16
CA ARG A 48 -3.87 -4.43 6.29
C ARG A 48 -3.28 -5.72 5.74
N CYS A 49 -3.25 -6.77 6.55
CA CYS A 49 -2.79 -8.09 6.13
C CYS A 49 -3.73 -8.71 5.09
N VAL A 50 -3.17 -9.56 4.24
CA VAL A 50 -3.90 -10.38 3.28
C VAL A 50 -3.42 -11.83 3.39
N ILE A 51 -4.28 -12.77 3.04
CA ILE A 51 -3.97 -14.21 3.03
C ILE A 51 -4.09 -14.76 1.61
N ASN A 52 -3.23 -15.72 1.26
CA ASN A 52 -3.34 -16.43 -0.01
C ASN A 52 -4.33 -17.59 0.17
N LEU A 53 -5.54 -17.43 -0.35
CA LEU A 53 -6.54 -18.49 -0.32
C LEU A 53 -6.15 -19.58 -1.32
N LYS A 54 -5.98 -20.81 -0.84
CA LYS A 54 -5.92 -21.97 -1.74
C LYS A 54 -7.34 -22.24 -2.25
N PRO A 55 -7.52 -22.57 -3.54
CA PRO A 55 -8.80 -23.06 -4.03
C PRO A 55 -9.23 -24.31 -3.24
N PRO A 56 -10.54 -24.53 -3.03
CA PRO A 56 -11.02 -25.79 -2.48
C PRO A 56 -10.57 -26.96 -3.38
N SER A 57 -10.19 -28.08 -2.76
CA SER A 57 -9.78 -29.33 -3.41
C SER A 57 -10.91 -29.97 -4.20
#